data_AF-B0RLA1-F1
#
_entry.id   AF-B0RLA1-F1
#
_cell.length_a   1.000
_cell.length_b   1.000
_cell.length_c   1.000
_cell.angle_alpha   90.00
_cell.angle_beta   90.00
_cell.angle_gamma   90.00
#
_symmetry.space_group_name_H-M   'P 1'
#
loop_
_entity.id
_entity.type
_entity.pdbx_description
1 polymer ?
#
loop_
_entity_poly.entity_id
_entity_poly.type
_entity_poly.pdbx_seq_one_letter_code
_entity_poly.pdbx_strand_id
1 'polypeptide(L)'
;MIKISFRNLLPLLLLSLALPSACARTPHEAKRGAGTPSAATVTPPPQEKSRGIDNGADIVSANTTLQELQRRLLRFIDGLTVPADLDYPQMESALGIKLGPPSDPAYPWREVKEAPLVDGYELYATHRPTKDGFSRIEVAVTLPDHSDPTRVPTSTCIWQAEALSKALEGMGYTRGGQRPFQGGWLRQHWRAINGGSQIFSVSLLLYRTNEQGSPQECAYSVKIDGGRP
;
A
#
# COMPACT_ATOMS: atom_id res chain seq x y z
N MET A 1 -35.12 5.17 -34.47
CA MET A 1 -34.94 6.11 -35.61
C MET A 1 -35.42 7.48 -35.18
N ILE A 2 -34.50 8.44 -35.00
CA ILE A 2 -34.63 9.87 -35.34
C ILE A 2 -33.19 10.37 -35.43
N LYS A 3 -32.84 10.83 -36.64
CA LYS A 3 -31.55 11.41 -37.04
C LYS A 3 -31.60 12.91 -36.74
N ILE A 4 -30.53 13.47 -36.20
CA ILE A 4 -30.16 14.86 -36.49
C ILE A 4 -28.66 14.87 -36.80
N SER A 5 -28.33 15.51 -37.91
CA SER A 5 -27.04 15.51 -38.58
C SER A 5 -26.58 16.96 -38.79
N PHE A 6 -25.27 17.08 -38.96
CA PHE A 6 -24.52 18.10 -39.71
C PHE A 6 -24.08 19.41 -39.03
N ARG A 7 -22.75 19.42 -38.77
CA ARG A 7 -21.69 20.23 -39.42
C ARG A 7 -21.41 21.67 -38.94
N ASN A 8 -20.08 21.87 -38.80
CA ASN A 8 -19.29 23.04 -39.22
C ASN A 8 -19.25 24.27 -38.31
N LEU A 9 -18.07 24.57 -37.74
CA LEU A 9 -17.13 25.60 -38.22
C LEU A 9 -16.02 25.88 -37.18
N LEU A 10 -14.77 25.68 -37.59
CA LEU A 10 -13.59 26.32 -36.99
C LEU A 10 -13.54 27.78 -37.50
N PRO A 11 -12.98 28.72 -36.73
CA PRO A 11 -11.68 29.25 -37.16
C PRO A 11 -10.68 29.55 -36.03
N LEU A 12 -9.41 29.57 -36.43
CA LEU A 12 -8.22 29.98 -35.68
C LEU A 12 -8.29 31.44 -35.20
N LEU A 13 -7.67 31.72 -34.05
CA LEU A 13 -7.07 33.04 -33.78
C LEU A 13 -5.71 32.86 -33.08
N LEU A 14 -4.68 33.21 -33.84
CA LEU A 14 -3.29 33.39 -33.44
C LEU A 14 -3.16 34.68 -32.62
N LEU A 15 -2.41 34.65 -31.52
CA LEU A 15 -1.82 35.84 -30.92
C LEU A 15 -0.41 35.51 -30.41
N SER A 16 0.55 35.81 -31.27
CA SER A 16 1.97 35.99 -31.00
C SER A 16 2.21 37.27 -30.21
N LEU A 17 2.93 37.21 -29.09
CA LEU A 17 3.71 38.34 -28.57
C LEU A 17 5.11 37.86 -28.18
N ALA A 18 6.08 38.62 -28.67
CA ALA A 18 7.51 38.34 -28.73
C ALA A 18 8.25 38.61 -27.41
N LEU A 19 9.36 37.92 -27.20
CA LEU A 19 10.47 38.32 -26.31
C LEU A 19 11.19 39.57 -26.87
N PRO A 20 11.95 40.32 -26.03
CA PRO A 20 13.39 40.05 -25.94
C PRO A 20 14.09 40.34 -24.58
N SER A 21 15.15 39.57 -24.31
CA SER A 21 16.50 39.97 -23.82
C SER A 21 16.67 40.64 -22.44
N ALA A 22 17.74 40.48 -21.65
CA ALA A 22 18.98 39.73 -21.69
C ALA A 22 19.70 39.85 -20.32
N CYS A 23 20.50 38.82 -20.01
CA CYS A 23 21.80 38.77 -19.32
C CYS A 23 22.20 39.83 -18.26
N ALA A 24 22.74 39.35 -17.13
CA ALA A 24 24.02 39.85 -16.61
C ALA A 24 24.76 38.76 -15.80
N ARG A 25 25.83 38.23 -16.41
CA ARG A 25 26.95 37.57 -15.72
C ARG A 25 27.77 38.67 -15.03
N THR A 26 28.23 38.43 -13.80
CA THR A 26 29.24 39.30 -13.19
C THR A 26 30.65 38.78 -13.45
N PRO A 27 31.63 39.69 -13.58
CA PRO A 27 32.97 39.36 -14.03
C PRO A 27 33.90 39.00 -12.88
N HIS A 28 34.84 38.14 -13.25
CA HIS A 28 36.11 37.85 -12.63
C HIS A 28 36.90 39.13 -12.29
N GLU A 29 37.21 39.35 -11.01
CA GLU A 29 38.36 40.18 -10.60
C GLU A 29 39.50 39.27 -10.16
N ALA A 30 40.68 39.55 -10.69
CA ALA A 30 41.92 38.83 -10.48
C ALA A 30 42.89 39.67 -9.64
N LYS A 31 43.58 39.05 -8.65
CA LYS A 31 45.06 39.00 -8.60
C LYS A 31 45.64 38.35 -7.34
N ARG A 32 46.36 37.25 -7.60
CA ARG A 32 47.73 36.86 -7.19
C ARG A 32 48.24 37.07 -5.75
N GLY A 33 48.75 35.97 -5.20
CA GLY A 33 49.88 35.89 -4.27
C GLY A 33 49.98 34.46 -3.73
N ALA A 34 50.63 33.54 -4.46
CA ALA A 34 51.96 33.01 -4.11
C ALA A 34 51.99 32.19 -2.80
N GLY A 35 52.23 30.88 -2.92
CA GLY A 35 52.64 30.02 -1.80
C GLY A 35 51.93 28.67 -1.76
N THR A 36 52.44 27.68 -2.49
CA THR A 36 52.29 26.27 -2.10
C THR A 36 53.34 26.00 -1.01
N PRO A 37 52.98 25.32 0.08
CA PRO A 37 53.43 23.94 0.18
C PRO A 37 52.32 22.97 0.62
N SER A 38 52.43 21.78 0.04
CA SER A 38 51.80 20.51 0.39
C SER A 38 51.84 20.20 1.90
N ALA A 39 50.71 19.82 2.50
CA ALA A 39 50.67 19.05 3.73
C ALA A 39 49.31 18.34 3.96
N ALA A 40 49.39 17.02 4.06
CA ALA A 40 48.56 16.10 4.83
C ALA A 40 47.03 16.02 4.55
N THR A 41 46.68 14.94 3.84
CA THR A 41 45.40 14.24 3.92
C THR A 41 45.09 13.88 5.37
N VAL A 42 44.15 14.58 6.00
CA VAL A 42 43.54 14.13 7.26
C VAL A 42 42.29 13.33 6.89
N THR A 43 42.42 12.01 6.97
CA THR A 43 41.32 11.06 6.91
C THR A 43 40.35 11.37 8.05
N PRO A 44 39.06 11.67 7.79
CA PRO A 44 38.08 11.77 8.86
C PRO A 44 37.95 10.40 9.55
N PRO A 45 37.82 10.35 10.89
CA PRO A 45 37.68 9.09 11.60
C PRO A 45 36.47 8.32 11.05
N PRO A 46 36.51 6.98 11.02
CA PRO A 46 35.41 6.18 10.53
C PRO A 46 34.18 6.56 11.35
N GLN A 47 33.17 7.10 10.68
CA GLN A 47 31.84 7.23 11.25
C GLN A 47 31.47 5.84 11.76
N GLU A 48 31.38 5.72 13.09
CA GLU A 48 30.67 4.63 13.72
C GLU A 48 29.37 4.47 12.96
N LYS A 49 29.26 3.31 12.31
CA LYS A 49 28.07 2.82 11.64
C LYS A 49 26.91 3.15 12.55
N SER A 50 26.21 4.24 12.23
CA SER A 50 24.91 4.53 12.79
C SER A 50 24.17 3.22 12.61
N ARG A 51 23.83 2.59 13.74
CA ARG A 51 22.83 1.54 13.77
C ARG A 51 21.57 2.25 13.30
N GLY A 52 21.42 2.32 11.97
CA GLY A 52 20.14 2.52 11.34
C GLY A 52 19.28 1.46 11.99
N ILE A 53 18.35 1.92 12.80
CA ILE A 53 17.28 1.06 13.26
C ILE A 53 16.57 0.71 11.95
N ASP A 54 16.93 -0.45 11.42
CA ASP A 54 16.29 -1.03 10.26
C ASP A 54 14.89 -1.41 10.74
N ASN A 55 14.00 -0.41 10.72
CA ASN A 55 12.62 -0.53 11.16
C ASN A 55 11.76 -1.29 10.13
N GLY A 56 12.38 -1.73 9.02
CA GLY A 56 11.76 -2.59 8.03
C GLY A 56 11.59 -4.00 8.56
N ALA A 57 10.45 -4.61 8.25
CA ALA A 57 10.29 -6.03 8.48
C ALA A 57 11.17 -6.83 7.51
N ASP A 58 11.75 -7.94 7.98
CA ASP A 58 12.45 -8.89 7.12
C ASP A 58 11.57 -9.30 5.95
N ILE A 59 12.17 -9.43 4.76
CA ILE A 59 11.43 -9.80 3.56
C ILE A 59 10.71 -11.14 3.77
N VAL A 60 9.43 -11.17 3.42
CA VAL A 60 8.57 -12.34 3.43
C VAL A 60 9.22 -13.45 2.62
N SER A 61 9.22 -14.64 3.19
CA SER A 61 9.81 -15.84 2.60
C SER A 61 9.07 -17.07 3.08
N ALA A 62 9.50 -18.24 2.61
CA ALA A 62 9.02 -19.54 3.05
C ALA A 62 9.21 -19.81 4.57
N ASN A 63 9.86 -18.90 5.31
CA ASN A 63 10.01 -18.94 6.77
C ASN A 63 9.05 -17.99 7.51
N THR A 64 8.28 -17.16 6.79
CA THR A 64 7.27 -16.27 7.38
C THR A 64 5.95 -17.00 7.62
N THR A 65 5.50 -17.04 8.87
CA THR A 65 4.23 -17.68 9.26
C THR A 65 3.03 -16.76 9.01
N LEU A 66 1.83 -17.34 8.92
CA LEU A 66 0.57 -16.58 8.84
C LEU A 66 0.36 -15.65 10.03
N GLN A 67 0.76 -16.08 11.23
CA GLN A 67 0.65 -15.29 12.45
C GLN A 67 1.59 -14.07 12.41
N GLU A 68 2.82 -14.26 11.94
CA GLU A 68 3.78 -13.17 11.79
C GLU A 68 3.31 -12.16 10.74
N LEU A 69 2.79 -12.63 9.60
CA LEU A 69 2.19 -11.76 8.59
C LEU A 69 0.97 -11.01 9.14
N GLN A 70 0.07 -11.68 9.87
CA GLN A 70 -1.08 -11.05 10.52
C GLN A 70 -0.63 -9.93 11.47
N ARG A 71 0.40 -10.20 12.28
CA ARG A 71 0.95 -9.24 13.25
C ARG A 71 1.52 -8.00 12.55
N ARG A 72 2.24 -8.18 11.44
CA ARG A 72 2.77 -7.08 10.62
C ARG A 72 1.64 -6.24 10.00
N LEU A 73 0.63 -6.92 9.45
CA LEU A 73 -0.55 -6.27 8.86
C LEU A 73 -1.32 -5.44 9.88
N LEU A 74 -1.60 -5.99 11.07
CA LEU A 74 -2.28 -5.25 12.13
C LEU A 74 -1.47 -4.04 12.59
N ARG A 75 -0.14 -4.17 12.74
CA ARG A 75 0.73 -3.03 13.07
C ARG A 75 0.68 -1.95 11.99
N PHE A 76 0.69 -2.32 10.71
CA PHE A 76 0.55 -1.38 9.61
C PHE A 76 -0.77 -0.61 9.69
N ILE A 77 -1.88 -1.33 9.89
CA ILE A 77 -3.23 -0.74 10.01
C ILE A 77 -3.35 0.19 11.23
N ASP A 78 -2.73 -0.18 12.36
CA ASP A 78 -2.77 0.63 13.58
C ASP A 78 -2.13 2.01 13.34
N GLY A 79 -0.95 2.00 12.69
CA GLY A 79 -0.12 3.17 12.44
C GLY A 79 -0.69 4.17 11.42
N LEU A 80 -1.84 3.90 10.80
CA LEU A 80 -2.46 4.80 9.83
C LEU A 80 -3.08 6.03 10.51
N THR A 81 -2.62 7.22 10.19
CA THR A 81 -3.09 8.48 10.77
C THR A 81 -3.54 9.50 9.74
N VAL A 82 -2.91 9.51 8.56
CA VAL A 82 -3.20 10.42 7.45
C VAL A 82 -3.28 9.64 6.13
N PRO A 83 -3.98 10.14 5.10
CA PRO A 83 -4.18 9.40 3.83
C PRO A 83 -2.89 8.89 3.18
N ALA A 84 -1.80 9.65 3.31
CA ALA A 84 -0.49 9.32 2.76
C ALA A 84 0.15 8.06 3.41
N ASP A 85 -0.30 7.64 4.59
CA ASP A 85 0.24 6.46 5.28
C ASP A 85 -0.11 5.14 4.57
N LEU A 86 -1.04 5.18 3.60
CA LEU A 86 -1.37 4.06 2.72
C LEU A 86 -0.42 3.95 1.51
N ASP A 87 0.70 4.65 1.51
CA ASP A 87 1.66 4.58 0.42
C ASP A 87 2.32 3.19 0.29
N TYR A 88 2.81 2.89 -0.93
CA TYR A 88 3.40 1.59 -1.20
C TYR A 88 4.75 1.37 -0.49
N PRO A 89 5.66 2.36 -0.31
CA PRO A 89 6.90 2.13 0.41
C PRO A 89 6.68 1.76 1.89
N GLN A 90 5.71 2.40 2.55
CA GLN A 90 5.35 2.09 3.94
C GLN A 90 4.70 0.72 4.03
N MET A 91 3.80 0.37 3.10
CA MET A 91 3.25 -0.98 2.98
C MET A 91 4.34 -2.05 2.79
N GLU A 92 5.28 -1.83 1.87
CA GLU A 92 6.42 -2.74 1.64
C GLU A 92 7.24 -2.95 2.90
N SER A 93 7.61 -1.85 3.55
CA SER A 93 8.42 -1.86 4.77
C SER A 93 7.70 -2.56 5.93
N ALA A 94 6.39 -2.32 6.09
CA ALA A 94 5.63 -2.85 7.21
C ALA A 94 5.33 -4.34 7.07
N LEU A 95 5.03 -4.80 5.85
CA LEU A 95 4.73 -6.20 5.57
C LEU A 95 6.00 -7.03 5.31
N GLY A 96 7.10 -6.38 4.92
CA GLY A 96 8.30 -7.05 4.44
C GLY A 96 8.11 -7.60 3.04
N ILE A 97 7.49 -6.85 2.13
CA ILE A 97 7.28 -7.30 0.74
C ILE A 97 8.01 -6.38 -0.24
N LYS A 98 8.12 -6.85 -1.48
CA LYS A 98 8.56 -6.03 -2.61
C LYS A 98 7.51 -6.12 -3.71
N LEU A 99 6.81 -5.02 -3.94
CA LEU A 99 5.85 -4.91 -5.00
C LEU A 99 6.59 -4.71 -6.32
N GLY A 100 6.03 -5.25 -7.40
CA GLY A 100 6.56 -5.06 -8.74
C GLY A 100 6.55 -3.60 -9.21
N PRO A 101 7.16 -3.32 -10.37
CA PRO A 101 6.94 -2.05 -11.05
C PRO A 101 5.44 -1.83 -11.32
N PRO A 102 5.01 -0.57 -11.49
CA PRO A 102 3.61 -0.30 -11.79
C PRO A 102 3.22 -0.97 -13.12
N SER A 103 2.06 -1.64 -13.13
CA SER A 103 1.54 -2.34 -14.31
C SER A 103 1.20 -1.40 -15.47
N ASP A 104 0.86 -0.14 -15.15
CA ASP A 104 0.56 0.91 -16.12
C ASP A 104 1.12 2.26 -15.61
N PRO A 105 1.91 3.02 -16.40
CA PRO A 105 2.37 4.35 -16.02
C PRO A 105 1.23 5.35 -15.72
N ALA A 106 0.08 5.23 -16.38
CA ALA A 106 -1.09 6.08 -16.16
C ALA A 106 -1.92 5.62 -14.95
N TYR A 107 -1.83 4.35 -14.57
CA TYR A 107 -2.49 3.77 -13.41
C TYR A 107 -1.46 2.97 -12.61
N PRO A 108 -0.73 3.60 -11.68
CA PRO A 108 0.41 3.00 -11.01
C PRO A 108 0.00 1.98 -9.94
N TRP A 109 -0.79 0.99 -10.35
CA TRP A 109 -1.11 -0.22 -9.62
C TRP A 109 0.14 -1.10 -9.58
N ARG A 110 0.52 -1.49 -8.37
CA ARG A 110 1.61 -2.40 -8.08
C ARG A 110 1.09 -3.64 -7.39
N GLU A 111 1.73 -4.78 -7.64
CA GLU A 111 1.35 -6.03 -7.02
C GLU A 111 2.58 -6.90 -6.75
N VAL A 112 2.42 -7.80 -5.79
CA VAL A 112 3.24 -9.00 -5.64
C VAL A 112 2.30 -10.20 -5.71
N LYS A 113 2.70 -11.19 -6.50
CA LYS A 113 1.96 -12.44 -6.68
C LYS A 113 2.81 -13.57 -6.14
N GLU A 114 2.15 -14.52 -5.48
CA GLU A 114 2.74 -15.82 -5.14
C GLU A 114 4.03 -15.70 -4.30
N ALA A 115 4.08 -14.72 -3.39
CA ALA A 115 5.22 -14.60 -2.47
C ALA A 115 5.12 -15.74 -1.43
N PRO A 116 6.13 -16.62 -1.32
CA PRO A 116 6.01 -17.83 -0.53
C PRO A 116 5.94 -17.53 0.97
N LEU A 117 5.11 -18.28 1.68
CA LEU A 117 5.00 -18.32 3.14
C LEU A 117 5.32 -19.74 3.65
N VAL A 118 5.38 -19.90 4.98
CA VAL A 118 5.50 -21.20 5.63
C VAL A 118 4.33 -22.12 5.24
N ASP A 119 4.53 -23.43 5.29
CA ASP A 119 3.53 -24.48 5.02
C ASP A 119 2.91 -24.45 3.61
N GLY A 120 3.57 -23.80 2.65
CA GLY A 120 3.12 -23.74 1.25
C GLY A 120 2.02 -22.72 0.98
N TYR A 121 1.67 -21.88 1.94
CA TYR A 121 0.80 -20.73 1.68
C TYR A 121 1.51 -19.71 0.81
N GLU A 122 0.74 -18.87 0.14
CA GLU A 122 1.27 -17.79 -0.68
C GLU A 122 0.59 -16.46 -0.39
N LEU A 123 1.38 -15.40 -0.40
CA LEU A 123 0.94 -14.03 -0.23
C LEU A 123 0.71 -13.37 -1.59
N TYR A 124 -0.45 -12.76 -1.74
CA TYR A 124 -0.77 -11.79 -2.78
C TYR A 124 -1.00 -10.43 -2.12
N ALA A 125 -0.40 -9.37 -2.67
CA ALA A 125 -0.71 -8.03 -2.20
C ALA A 125 -0.74 -7.03 -3.34
N THR A 126 -1.64 -6.04 -3.24
CA THR A 126 -1.75 -4.94 -4.19
C THR A 126 -1.75 -3.60 -3.51
N HIS A 127 -1.27 -2.60 -4.24
CA HIS A 127 -1.41 -1.20 -3.90
C HIS A 127 -1.87 -0.43 -5.14
N ARG A 128 -2.92 0.36 -4.98
CA ARG A 128 -3.48 1.21 -6.04
C ARG A 128 -3.80 2.61 -5.48
N PRO A 129 -3.09 3.67 -5.91
CA PRO A 129 -3.40 5.01 -5.46
C PRO A 129 -4.74 5.52 -6.02
N THR A 130 -5.40 6.38 -5.26
CA THR A 130 -6.65 7.04 -5.62
C THR A 130 -6.46 8.56 -5.74
N LYS A 131 -7.40 9.25 -6.38
CA LYS A 131 -7.27 10.69 -6.69
C LYS A 131 -7.41 11.60 -5.47
N ASP A 132 -7.99 11.10 -4.39
CA ASP A 132 -8.26 11.80 -3.14
C ASP A 132 -7.12 11.69 -2.12
N GLY A 133 -5.95 11.20 -2.54
CA GLY A 133 -4.74 11.11 -1.73
C GLY A 133 -4.65 9.84 -0.87
N PHE A 134 -5.65 8.97 -0.94
CA PHE A 134 -5.60 7.63 -0.37
C PHE A 134 -5.00 6.61 -1.35
N SER A 135 -4.88 5.38 -0.88
CA SER A 135 -4.63 4.20 -1.71
C SER A 135 -5.54 3.06 -1.29
N ARG A 136 -5.83 2.18 -2.24
CA ARG A 136 -6.47 0.89 -2.03
C ARG A 136 -5.40 -0.17 -1.93
N ILE A 137 -5.42 -0.89 -0.82
CA ILE A 137 -4.52 -2.01 -0.54
C ILE A 137 -5.35 -3.28 -0.40
N GLU A 138 -4.84 -4.37 -0.95
CA GLU A 138 -5.33 -5.72 -0.65
C GLU A 138 -4.15 -6.57 -0.21
N VAL A 139 -4.34 -7.34 0.86
CA VAL A 139 -3.40 -8.36 1.34
C VAL A 139 -4.19 -9.64 1.48
N ALA A 140 -3.88 -10.63 0.65
CA ALA A 140 -4.57 -11.91 0.59
C ALA A 140 -3.59 -13.08 0.73
N VAL A 141 -4.08 -14.18 1.26
CA VAL A 141 -3.34 -15.42 1.39
C VAL A 141 -4.07 -16.52 0.65
N THR A 142 -3.32 -17.27 -0.16
CA THR A 142 -3.77 -18.45 -0.88
C THR A 142 -3.45 -19.70 -0.07
N LEU A 143 -4.36 -20.68 -0.05
CA LEU A 143 -4.16 -21.98 0.60
C LEU A 143 -3.05 -22.79 -0.10
N PRO A 144 -2.40 -23.74 0.59
CA PRO A 144 -1.32 -24.54 -0.01
C PRO A 144 -1.73 -25.40 -1.21
N ASP A 145 -3.01 -25.73 -1.33
CA ASP A 145 -3.57 -26.45 -2.48
C ASP A 145 -4.08 -25.53 -3.59
N HIS A 146 -3.91 -24.22 -3.43
CA HIS A 146 -4.40 -23.14 -4.29
C HIS A 146 -5.92 -23.16 -4.53
N SER A 147 -6.68 -23.85 -3.69
CA SER A 147 -8.14 -23.84 -3.78
C SER A 147 -8.71 -22.49 -3.32
N ASP A 148 -9.82 -22.08 -3.93
CA ASP A 148 -10.59 -20.91 -3.48
C ASP A 148 -11.46 -21.32 -2.28
N PRO A 149 -11.14 -20.89 -1.04
CA PRO A 149 -11.85 -21.32 0.15
C PRO A 149 -13.30 -20.81 0.23
N THR A 150 -13.68 -19.86 -0.64
CA THR A 150 -15.06 -19.39 -0.77
C THR A 150 -15.93 -20.30 -1.64
N ARG A 151 -15.30 -21.23 -2.38
CA ARG A 151 -15.97 -22.15 -3.32
C ARG A 151 -15.75 -23.61 -2.98
N VAL A 152 -14.58 -23.94 -2.44
CA VAL A 152 -14.17 -25.30 -2.09
C VAL A 152 -14.20 -25.41 -0.57
N PRO A 153 -15.04 -26.30 0.00
CA PRO A 153 -15.07 -26.52 1.44
C PRO A 153 -13.70 -26.95 1.98
N THR A 154 -13.27 -26.28 3.05
CA THR A 154 -11.98 -26.54 3.70
C THR A 154 -12.13 -26.45 5.22
N SER A 155 -11.34 -27.24 5.96
CA SER A 155 -11.23 -27.12 7.42
C SER A 155 -10.14 -26.14 7.84
N THR A 156 -9.29 -25.72 6.91
CA THR A 156 -8.14 -24.85 7.18
C THR A 156 -8.60 -23.40 7.36
N CYS A 157 -8.18 -22.76 8.44
CA CYS A 157 -8.40 -21.35 8.70
C CYS A 157 -7.11 -20.55 8.52
N ILE A 158 -7.08 -19.58 7.59
CA ILE A 158 -5.93 -18.68 7.41
C ILE A 158 -5.82 -17.75 8.62
N TRP A 159 -6.82 -16.90 8.84
CA TRP A 159 -6.92 -16.05 10.03
C TRP A 159 -8.32 -16.10 10.63
N GLN A 160 -8.43 -16.14 11.94
CA GLN A 160 -9.75 -16.12 12.59
C GLN A 160 -10.39 -14.74 12.44
N ALA A 161 -11.56 -14.66 11.79
CA ALA A 161 -12.20 -13.40 11.46
C ALA A 161 -12.58 -12.59 12.72
N GLU A 162 -13.06 -13.28 13.76
CA GLU A 162 -13.47 -12.61 15.00
C GLU A 162 -12.28 -12.04 15.78
N ALA A 163 -11.14 -12.74 15.80
CA ALA A 163 -9.92 -12.24 16.43
C ALA A 163 -9.38 -10.99 15.70
N LEU A 164 -9.41 -11.01 14.36
CA LEU A 164 -9.05 -9.85 13.55
C LEU A 164 -9.99 -8.66 13.80
N SER A 165 -11.31 -8.89 13.81
CA SER A 165 -12.29 -7.85 14.11
C SER A 165 -12.05 -7.22 15.48
N LYS A 166 -11.81 -8.03 16.52
CA LYS A 166 -11.51 -7.53 17.87
C LYS A 166 -10.21 -6.73 17.93
N ALA A 167 -9.19 -7.14 17.20
CA ALA A 167 -7.96 -6.36 17.09
C ALA A 167 -8.21 -4.99 16.43
N LEU A 168 -8.98 -4.96 15.34
CA LEU A 168 -9.38 -3.70 14.68
C LEU A 168 -10.17 -2.79 15.62
N GLU A 169 -11.11 -3.34 16.38
CA GLU A 169 -11.88 -2.61 17.39
C GLU A 169 -10.97 -2.02 18.49
N GLY A 170 -9.97 -2.79 18.95
CA GLY A 170 -8.95 -2.30 19.88
C GLY A 170 -8.11 -1.14 19.34
N MET A 171 -7.98 -1.01 18.02
CA MET A 171 -7.29 0.09 17.33
C MET A 171 -8.23 1.28 17.02
N GLY A 172 -9.47 1.26 17.52
CA GLY A 172 -10.45 2.33 17.34
C GLY A 172 -11.27 2.24 16.05
N TYR A 173 -11.23 1.12 15.34
CA TYR A 173 -12.16 0.89 14.23
C TYR A 173 -13.53 0.45 14.78
N THR A 174 -14.60 1.03 14.25
CA THR A 174 -15.97 0.58 14.50
C THR A 174 -16.30 -0.56 13.55
N ARG A 175 -16.78 -1.69 14.09
CA ARG A 175 -17.26 -2.82 13.28
C ARG A 175 -18.57 -2.44 12.59
N GLY A 176 -18.61 -2.72 11.30
CA GLY A 176 -19.75 -2.52 10.42
C GLY A 176 -20.56 -3.76 10.15
N GLY A 177 -21.36 -3.67 9.09
CA GLY A 177 -22.13 -4.79 8.59
C GLY A 177 -21.26 -5.87 7.95
N GLN A 178 -21.88 -7.05 7.81
CA GLN A 178 -21.38 -8.16 7.04
C GLN A 178 -22.36 -8.46 5.90
N ARG A 179 -21.85 -8.68 4.67
CA ARG A 179 -22.68 -8.95 3.49
C ARG A 179 -22.07 -10.04 2.59
N PRO A 180 -22.85 -10.76 1.79
CA PRO A 180 -22.31 -11.71 0.81
C PRO A 180 -21.36 -11.01 -0.18
N PHE A 181 -20.26 -11.67 -0.54
CA PHE A 181 -19.27 -11.14 -1.48
C PHE A 181 -18.44 -12.26 -2.12
N GLN A 182 -18.48 -12.37 -3.45
CA GLN A 182 -17.65 -13.29 -4.25
C GLN A 182 -17.63 -14.75 -3.74
N GLY A 183 -18.78 -15.32 -3.39
CA GLY A 183 -18.88 -16.70 -2.86
C GLY A 183 -18.69 -16.80 -1.34
N GLY A 184 -18.04 -15.79 -0.73
CA GLY A 184 -17.88 -15.67 0.71
C GLY A 184 -18.68 -14.50 1.29
N TRP A 185 -18.11 -13.86 2.30
CA TRP A 185 -18.67 -12.69 2.97
C TRP A 185 -17.64 -11.57 3.04
N LEU A 186 -18.10 -10.35 3.19
CA LEU A 186 -17.28 -9.18 3.44
C LEU A 186 -17.78 -8.54 4.74
N ARG A 187 -16.88 -8.38 5.71
CA ARG A 187 -17.15 -7.67 6.98
C ARG A 187 -16.37 -6.37 7.02
N GLN A 188 -17.08 -5.26 7.19
CA GLN A 188 -16.49 -3.92 7.16
C GLN A 188 -16.12 -3.43 8.56
N HIS A 189 -15.09 -2.59 8.63
CA HIS A 189 -14.70 -1.80 9.80
C HIS A 189 -14.27 -0.42 9.31
N TRP A 190 -14.48 0.63 10.10
CA TRP A 190 -14.06 1.98 9.75
C TRP A 190 -13.56 2.76 10.97
N ARG A 191 -12.59 3.65 10.76
CA ARG A 191 -12.07 4.57 11.78
C ARG A 191 -12.08 5.98 11.22
N ALA A 192 -12.74 6.90 11.92
CA ALA A 192 -12.73 8.31 11.58
C ALA A 192 -11.34 8.91 11.79
N ILE A 193 -10.91 9.77 10.88
CA ILE A 193 -9.70 10.59 10.98
C ILE A 193 -10.03 12.05 10.68
N ASN A 194 -9.11 12.96 10.98
CA ASN A 194 -9.25 14.38 10.69
C ASN A 194 -10.61 14.97 11.16
N GLY A 195 -10.93 14.74 12.44
CA GLY A 195 -12.19 15.19 13.04
C GLY A 195 -13.46 14.56 12.45
N GLY A 196 -13.35 13.45 11.71
CA GLY A 196 -14.47 12.76 11.06
C GLY A 196 -14.76 13.20 9.63
N SER A 197 -13.96 14.11 9.06
CA SER A 197 -14.10 14.51 7.65
C SER A 197 -13.60 13.46 6.66
N GLN A 198 -12.86 12.47 7.15
CA GLN A 198 -12.26 11.38 6.40
C GLN A 198 -12.31 10.09 7.23
N ILE A 199 -12.22 8.94 6.56
CA ILE A 199 -12.19 7.63 7.20
C ILE A 199 -11.08 6.76 6.62
N PHE A 200 -10.54 5.88 7.46
CA PHE A 200 -9.96 4.62 6.99
C PHE A 200 -11.02 3.53 7.06
N SER A 201 -11.00 2.61 6.11
CA SER A 201 -11.86 1.43 6.10
C SER A 201 -11.03 0.16 5.94
N VAL A 202 -11.40 -0.87 6.70
CA VAL A 202 -10.81 -2.21 6.63
C VAL A 202 -11.92 -3.21 6.39
N SER A 203 -11.86 -3.92 5.28
CA SER A 203 -12.81 -4.97 4.94
C SER A 203 -12.12 -6.33 5.00
N LEU A 204 -12.65 -7.23 5.81
CA LEU A 204 -12.22 -8.63 5.86
C LEU A 204 -13.04 -9.42 4.84
N LEU A 205 -12.37 -10.15 3.94
CA LEU A 205 -13.01 -11.12 3.05
C LEU A 205 -12.96 -12.49 3.70
N LEU A 206 -14.14 -13.09 3.86
CA LEU A 206 -14.37 -14.21 4.75
C LEU A 206 -14.88 -15.43 3.99
N TYR A 207 -14.50 -16.59 4.48
CA TYR A 207 -15.11 -17.89 4.20
C TYR A 207 -15.46 -18.58 5.52
N ARG A 208 -16.20 -19.69 5.45
CA ARG A 208 -16.52 -20.52 6.61
C ARG A 208 -15.88 -21.88 6.45
N THR A 209 -15.26 -22.38 7.52
CA THR A 209 -14.74 -23.75 7.52
C THR A 209 -15.88 -24.75 7.47
N ASN A 210 -15.58 -25.96 6.98
CA ASN A 210 -16.57 -27.04 6.84
C ASN A 210 -16.67 -27.95 8.08
N GLU A 211 -16.22 -27.48 9.25
CA GLU A 211 -16.27 -28.26 10.48
C GLU A 211 -17.71 -28.60 10.89
N GLN A 212 -17.94 -29.87 11.24
CA GLN A 212 -19.23 -30.36 11.69
C GLN A 212 -19.52 -29.86 13.11
N GLY A 213 -20.39 -28.85 13.22
CA GLY A 213 -20.95 -28.39 14.51
C GLY A 213 -20.90 -26.88 14.69
N SER A 214 -19.77 -26.24 14.38
CA SER A 214 -19.63 -24.77 14.47
C SER A 214 -18.67 -24.26 13.39
N PRO A 215 -19.17 -23.98 12.17
CA PRO A 215 -18.35 -23.39 11.11
C PRO A 215 -17.65 -22.11 11.61
N GLN A 216 -16.33 -22.10 11.56
CA GLN A 216 -15.55 -20.94 11.95
C GLN A 216 -15.45 -19.96 10.79
N GLU A 217 -15.66 -18.66 11.05
CA GLU A 217 -15.42 -17.62 10.05
C GLU A 217 -13.93 -17.28 10.00
N CYS A 218 -13.36 -17.40 8.79
CA CYS A 218 -11.95 -17.21 8.53
C CYS A 218 -11.76 -16.14 7.46
N ALA A 219 -10.77 -15.27 7.65
CA ALA A 219 -10.40 -14.27 6.68
C ALA A 219 -9.28 -14.80 5.78
N TYR A 220 -9.45 -14.69 4.47
CA TYR A 220 -8.41 -14.99 3.48
C TYR A 220 -7.81 -13.72 2.86
N SER A 221 -8.48 -12.58 3.00
CA SER A 221 -8.02 -11.29 2.48
C SER A 221 -8.45 -10.14 3.37
N VAL A 222 -7.60 -9.12 3.46
CA VAL A 222 -7.84 -7.85 4.13
C VAL A 222 -7.67 -6.74 3.10
N LYS A 223 -8.74 -5.96 2.92
CA LYS A 223 -8.75 -4.77 2.07
C LYS A 223 -8.71 -3.52 2.93
N ILE A 224 -7.77 -2.63 2.64
CA ILE A 224 -7.60 -1.35 3.34
C ILE A 224 -7.84 -0.25 2.31
N ASP A 225 -8.69 0.71 2.65
CA ASP A 225 -8.99 1.87 1.81
C ASP A 225 -9.21 3.09 2.72
N GLY A 226 -9.41 4.24 2.13
CA GLY A 226 -9.94 5.39 2.84
C GLY A 226 -10.65 6.34 1.90
N GLY A 227 -11.14 7.43 2.46
CA GLY A 227 -11.89 8.40 1.68
C GLY A 227 -12.69 9.33 2.56
N ARG A 228 -13.65 10.00 1.93
CA ARG A 228 -14.69 10.74 2.65
C ARG A 228 -15.83 9.78 2.99
N PRO A 229 -16.44 9.91 4.18
CA PRO A 229 -17.58 9.09 4.59
C PRO A 229 -18.80 9.24 3.66
#